data_AF-A0A7J3RZN3-F1
#
_entry.id   AF-A0A7J3RZN3-F1
#
_cell.length_a   1.000
_cell.length_b   1.000
_cell.length_c   1.000
_cell.angle_alpha   90.00
_cell.angle_beta   90.00
_cell.angle_gamma   90.00
#
_symmetry.space_group_name_H-M   'P 1'
#
loop_
_entity.id
_entity.type
_entity.pdbx_description
1 polymer ?
#
loop_
_entity_poly.entity_id
_entity_poly.type
_entity_poly.pdbx_seq_one_letter_code
_entity_poly.pdbx_strand_id
1 'polypeptide(L)'
;MGHRKHSAPRRGSLAYFPRSRAESHVPRMRTWAQLALDKPVFAGYFAFKAGMVHVITADDREKTVNFGKPLFNAATVLAVAPMHIYGLRVYEYG
;
A
#
# COMPACT_ATOMS: atom_id res chain seq x y z
N MET A 1 12.14 8.16 41.24
CA MET A 1 11.86 8.16 39.78
C MET A 1 11.51 9.58 39.37
N GLY A 2 12.46 10.33 38.82
CA GLY A 2 12.29 11.75 38.46
C GLY A 2 11.85 11.94 37.00
N HIS A 3 11.21 13.07 36.72
CA HIS A 3 10.90 13.48 35.34
C HIS A 3 12.19 13.56 34.51
N ARG A 4 12.08 13.24 33.22
CA ARG A 4 13.23 13.23 32.31
C ARG A 4 13.79 14.65 32.16
N LYS A 5 15.11 14.83 32.27
CA LYS A 5 15.78 16.15 32.17
C LYS A 5 15.51 16.87 30.83
N HIS A 6 15.36 16.11 29.74
CA HIS A 6 15.01 16.62 28.42
C HIS A 6 13.82 15.83 27.86
N SER A 7 12.89 16.54 27.20
CA SER A 7 11.80 15.89 26.48
C SER A 7 12.36 15.08 25.31
N ALA A 8 11.68 13.99 24.97
CA ALA A 8 12.00 13.21 23.78
C ALA A 8 10.71 12.68 23.17
N PRO A 9 10.61 12.60 21.84
CA PRO A 9 9.46 12.02 21.18
C PRO A 9 9.35 10.53 21.49
N ARG A 10 8.12 10.02 21.40
CA ARG A 10 7.84 8.61 21.60
C ARG A 10 8.49 7.78 20.50
N ARG A 11 9.08 6.63 20.86
CA ARG A 11 9.65 5.70 19.88
C ARG A 11 8.56 4.77 19.34
N GLY A 12 8.34 4.84 18.03
CA GLY A 12 7.38 4.02 17.28
C GLY A 12 5.92 4.51 17.40
N SER A 13 5.07 4.09 16.46
CA SER A 13 3.63 4.36 16.51
C SER A 13 2.87 3.33 17.38
N LEU A 14 1.84 3.77 18.11
CA LEU A 14 0.94 2.89 18.89
C LEU A 14 -0.09 2.21 17.99
N ALA A 15 -0.31 2.72 16.77
CA ALA A 15 -1.29 2.15 15.84
C ALA A 15 -0.93 0.72 15.37
N TYR A 16 0.35 0.33 15.50
CA TYR A 16 0.85 -1.00 15.16
C TYR A 16 1.04 -1.89 16.40
N PHE A 17 0.39 -1.56 17.52
CA PHE A 17 0.34 -2.41 18.70
C PHE A 17 -0.95 -3.24 18.67
N PRO A 18 -0.91 -4.56 18.96
CA PRO A 18 0.26 -5.38 19.32
C PRO A 18 1.16 -5.72 18.11
N ARG A 19 2.48 -5.77 18.33
CA ARG A 19 3.47 -6.22 17.33
C ARG A 19 3.59 -7.74 17.34
N SER A 20 2.51 -8.42 17.01
CA SER A 20 2.43 -9.88 16.92
C SER A 20 2.45 -10.37 15.47
N ARG A 21 2.64 -11.68 15.29
CA ARG A 21 2.52 -12.32 13.98
C ARG A 21 1.09 -12.15 13.47
N ALA A 22 0.93 -11.84 12.17
CA ALA A 22 -0.38 -11.83 11.53
C ALA A 22 -1.02 -13.22 11.59
N GLU A 23 -2.33 -13.27 11.80
CA GLU A 23 -3.09 -14.52 11.90
C GLU A 23 -3.12 -15.30 10.58
N SER A 24 -3.10 -14.59 9.45
CA SER A 24 -3.15 -15.17 8.10
C SER A 24 -2.05 -14.61 7.19
N HIS A 25 -1.60 -15.44 6.25
CA HIS A 25 -0.70 -15.04 5.17
C HIS A 25 -1.39 -14.16 4.13
N VAL A 26 -2.71 -14.31 3.96
CA VAL A 26 -3.49 -13.49 3.03
C VAL A 26 -3.98 -12.23 3.75
N PRO A 27 -3.65 -11.02 3.26
CA PRO A 27 -4.09 -9.80 3.91
C PRO A 27 -5.60 -9.62 3.76
N ARG A 28 -6.25 -9.20 4.85
CA ARG A 28 -7.68 -8.84 4.85
C ARG A 28 -7.84 -7.33 4.70
N MET A 29 -8.44 -6.89 3.59
CA MET A 29 -8.90 -5.51 3.43
C MET A 29 -10.14 -5.27 4.29
N ARG A 30 -10.07 -4.31 5.21
CA ARG A 30 -11.18 -3.93 6.11
C ARG A 30 -12.04 -2.80 5.53
N THR A 31 -11.44 -1.96 4.71
CA THR A 31 -12.09 -0.79 4.11
C THR A 31 -11.79 -0.78 2.63
N TRP A 32 -12.82 -0.66 1.81
CA TRP A 32 -12.71 -0.49 0.37
C TRP A 32 -12.99 0.97 0.00
N ALA A 33 -12.33 1.46 -1.04
CA ALA A 33 -12.60 2.79 -1.56
C ALA A 33 -14.03 2.84 -2.14
N GLN A 34 -14.77 3.91 -1.83
CA GLN A 34 -16.03 4.19 -2.50
C GLN A 34 -15.70 4.82 -3.85
N LEU A 35 -15.89 4.06 -4.91
CA LEU A 35 -15.61 4.49 -6.27
C LEU A 35 -16.92 4.93 -6.93
N ALA A 36 -17.06 6.22 -7.21
CA ALA A 36 -18.14 6.73 -8.05
C ALA A 36 -17.81 6.45 -9.51
N LEU A 37 -18.19 5.27 -9.99
CA LEU A 37 -17.90 4.80 -11.34
C LEU A 37 -19.19 4.37 -12.03
N ASP A 38 -19.30 4.72 -13.32
CA ASP A 38 -20.45 4.34 -14.15
C ASP A 38 -20.55 2.84 -14.38
N LYS A 39 -19.43 2.11 -14.26
CA LYS A 39 -19.34 0.66 -14.48
C LYS A 39 -18.70 -0.03 -13.28
N PRO A 40 -19.14 -1.25 -12.95
CA PRO A 40 -18.50 -2.04 -11.90
C PRO A 40 -17.07 -2.40 -12.31
N VAL A 41 -16.12 -2.20 -11.39
CA VAL A 41 -14.71 -2.57 -11.56
C VAL A 41 -14.24 -3.36 -10.36
N PHE A 42 -13.20 -4.17 -10.54
CA PHE A 42 -12.53 -4.82 -9.41
C PHE A 42 -11.74 -3.78 -8.60
N ALA A 43 -12.03 -3.69 -7.31
CA ALA A 43 -11.35 -2.75 -6.42
C ALA A 43 -9.94 -3.20 -5.98
N GLY A 44 -9.56 -4.45 -6.26
CA GLY A 44 -8.27 -4.99 -5.86
C GLY A 44 -7.88 -6.25 -6.64
N TYR A 45 -6.58 -6.57 -6.61
CA TYR A 45 -5.98 -7.70 -7.32
C TYR A 45 -4.90 -8.35 -6.45
N PHE A 46 -4.72 -9.67 -6.55
CA PHE A 46 -3.65 -10.38 -5.84
C PHE A 46 -2.40 -10.48 -6.70
N ALA A 47 -1.24 -10.18 -6.11
CA ALA A 47 0.04 -10.27 -6.78
C ALA A 47 1.11 -10.81 -5.85
N PHE A 48 2.13 -11.44 -6.44
CA PHE A 48 3.27 -11.98 -5.71
C PHE A 48 4.51 -11.13 -6.00
N LYS A 49 5.27 -10.79 -4.95
CA LYS A 49 6.53 -10.08 -5.13
C LYS A 49 7.54 -11.00 -5.82
N ALA A 50 7.94 -10.65 -7.05
CA ALA A 50 8.92 -11.39 -7.83
C ALA A 50 10.35 -10.87 -7.58
N GLY A 51 10.51 -9.56 -7.36
CA GLY A 51 11.81 -8.97 -7.14
C GLY A 51 11.76 -7.45 -7.04
N MET A 52 12.93 -6.83 -7.00
CA MET A 52 13.08 -5.37 -7.05
C MET A 52 14.13 -5.01 -8.08
N VAL A 53 13.90 -3.89 -8.75
CA VAL A 53 14.77 -3.34 -9.79
C VAL A 53 14.85 -1.83 -9.63
N HIS A 54 15.76 -1.20 -10.36
CA HIS A 54 15.76 0.25 -10.49
C HIS A 54 15.29 0.66 -11.88
N VAL A 55 14.47 1.71 -11.94
CA VAL A 55 13.93 2.26 -13.19
C VAL A 55 14.30 3.73 -13.25
N ILE A 56 14.66 4.18 -14.46
CA ILE A 56 14.88 5.58 -14.73
C ILE A 56 13.55 6.17 -15.24
N THR A 57 12.99 7.14 -14.51
CA THR A 57 11.76 7.84 -14.90
C THR A 57 12.04 9.32 -15.08
N ALA A 58 11.28 10.01 -15.92
CA ALA A 58 11.32 11.48 -15.98
C ALA A 58 10.49 12.07 -14.82
N ASP A 59 10.96 13.16 -14.20
CA ASP A 59 10.15 13.94 -13.24
C ASP A 59 9.24 14.93 -14.00
N ASP A 60 7.93 14.73 -13.94
CA ASP A 60 6.92 15.53 -14.66
C ASP A 60 6.30 16.66 -13.80
N ARG A 61 6.83 16.89 -12.59
CA ARG A 61 6.31 17.91 -11.67
C ARG A 61 6.92 19.28 -11.95
N GLU A 62 6.14 20.19 -12.55
CA GLU A 62 6.58 21.49 -13.08
C GLU A 62 7.37 22.41 -12.13
N LYS A 63 7.22 22.24 -10.80
CA LYS A 63 7.86 23.12 -9.79
C LYS A 63 8.94 22.42 -8.97
N THR A 64 9.50 21.32 -9.47
CA THR A 64 10.65 20.65 -8.84
C THR A 64 11.95 21.00 -9.55
N VAL A 65 13.05 21.02 -8.81
CA VAL A 65 14.41 21.27 -9.36
C VAL A 65 14.81 20.21 -10.42
N ASN A 66 14.13 19.06 -10.41
CA ASN A 66 14.39 17.94 -11.28
C ASN A 66 13.40 17.81 -12.44
N PHE A 67 12.50 18.79 -12.64
CA PHE A 67 11.54 18.76 -13.74
C PHE A 67 12.23 18.49 -15.09
N GLY A 68 11.73 17.48 -15.81
CA GLY A 68 12.25 17.02 -17.10
C GLY A 68 13.54 16.20 -17.04
N LYS A 69 14.13 15.96 -15.85
CA LYS A 69 15.38 15.20 -15.69
C LYS A 69 15.11 13.73 -15.35
N PRO A 70 16.02 12.81 -15.72
CA PRO A 70 15.93 11.41 -15.32
C PRO A 70 16.17 11.23 -13.82
N LEU A 71 15.32 10.45 -13.16
CA LEU A 71 15.40 10.05 -11.76
C LEU A 71 15.58 8.54 -11.64
N PHE A 72 16.49 8.12 -10.77
CA PHE A 72 16.75 6.71 -10.48
C PHE A 72 15.88 6.23 -9.32
N ASN A 73 14.80 5.53 -9.64
CA ASN A 73 13.78 5.12 -8.68
C ASN A 73 13.84 3.61 -8.41
N ALA A 74 13.63 3.22 -7.15
CA ALA A 74 13.44 1.83 -6.78
C ALA A 74 12.03 1.38 -7.16
N ALA A 75 11.92 0.25 -7.85
CA ALA A 75 10.65 -0.33 -8.26
C ALA A 75 10.56 -1.79 -7.80
N THR A 76 9.34 -2.26 -7.55
CA THR A 76 9.07 -3.67 -7.20
C THR A 76 8.37 -4.33 -8.37
N VAL A 77 8.90 -5.48 -8.81
CA VAL A 77 8.28 -6.30 -9.84
C VAL A 77 7.30 -7.26 -9.18
N LEU A 78 6.05 -7.21 -9.62
CA LEU A 78 4.96 -8.05 -9.13
C LEU A 78 4.56 -9.05 -10.23
N ALA A 79 4.53 -10.33 -9.89
CA ALA A 79 3.96 -11.37 -10.74
C ALA A 79 2.44 -11.41 -10.53
N VAL A 80 1.69 -11.22 -11.61
CA VAL A 80 0.24 -11.06 -11.62
C VAL A 80 -0.35 -12.13 -12.55
N ALA A 81 -0.80 -13.25 -11.98
CA ALA A 81 -1.47 -14.30 -12.75
C ALA A 81 -2.94 -13.93 -13.01
N PRO A 82 -3.56 -14.36 -14.13
CA PRO A 82 -4.99 -14.21 -14.35
C PRO A 82 -5.80 -14.88 -13.23
N MET A 83 -6.78 -14.16 -12.69
CA MET A 83 -7.67 -14.69 -11.65
C MET A 83 -8.99 -15.16 -12.24
N HIS A 84 -9.51 -16.27 -11.69
CA HIS A 84 -10.82 -16.80 -12.02
C HIS A 84 -11.80 -16.54 -10.86
N ILE A 85 -13.01 -16.12 -11.20
CA ILE A 85 -14.06 -15.83 -10.22
C ILE A 85 -14.95 -17.05 -10.11
N TYR A 86 -14.97 -17.68 -8.93
CA TYR A 86 -15.75 -18.88 -8.67
C TYR A 86 -17.04 -18.62 -7.88
N GLY A 87 -17.23 -17.41 -7.36
CA GLY A 87 -18.41 -17.09 -6.55
C GLY A 87 -18.58 -15.61 -6.29
N LEU A 88 -19.79 -15.27 -5.88
CA LEU A 88 -20.21 -13.93 -5.51
C LEU A 88 -20.70 -13.96 -4.06
N ARG A 89 -20.36 -12.93 -3.28
CA ARG A 89 -20.98 -12.67 -1.98
C ARG A 89 -21.60 -11.28 -2.01
N VAL A 90 -22.89 -11.23 -1.72
CA VAL A 90 -23.64 -9.98 -1.59
C VAL A 90 -23.63 -9.55 -0.12
N TYR A 91 -23.47 -8.26 0.10
CA TYR A 91 -23.54 -7.64 1.42
C TYR A 91 -24.69 -6.64 1.41
N GLU A 92 -25.44 -6.59 2.50
CA GLU A 92 -26.48 -5.60 2.75
C GLU A 92 -26.06 -4.78 3.95
N TYR A 93 -26.26 -3.46 3.89
CA TYR A 93 -26.16 -2.60 5.06
C TYR A 93 -27.49 -2.73 5.81
N GLY A 94 -27.46 -3.36 6.98
CA GLY A 94 -28.58 -3.34 7.92
C GLY A 94 -28.76 -1.98 8.58
#